data_AF-A0A679HZ33-F1
#
_entry.id   AF-A0A679HZ33-F1
#
_cell.length_a   1.000
_cell.length_b   1.000
_cell.length_c   1.000
_cell.angle_alpha   90.00
_cell.angle_beta   90.00
_cell.angle_gamma   90.00
#
_symmetry.space_group_name_H-M   'P 1'
#
loop_
_entity.id
_entity.type
_entity.pdbx_description
1 polymer ?
#
loop_
_entity_poly.entity_id
_entity_poly.type
_entity_poly.pdbx_seq_one_letter_code
_entity_poly.pdbx_strand_id
1 'polypeptide(L)'
;MPLFRGLLPLTGLLCLTSCTSSVLDLRQNLDLHRASFREKLAGDDRAIQQYVACVAPPKKQTSEAQETVDPVAKLVKHLLNRQPQEADGLNGLQTIVFELEESPNRRLDVSLLRKVVAAINRWHAHLDFDEDDLERDVSRFTLLLSAYNKAYFGNIAAQLHASANKSAMSGGFVDRNGNIFMFPGLSHDLSTSDRPLRSVAKAVTSQGITADLTRIFLEAFFDAAFQVPAVSGATALQISWPPDIPPYPEFSADHPPIPLDALARVTRDALRAEAAVTAEVGKVVRGAGVFGTGNETLAASLEAAGGIIARKLIEHEGFCYFRVKQTRRPMAHRGLIRESAG
;
A
#
# COMPACT_ATOMS: atom_id res chain seq x y z
N MET A 1 63.69 -38.62 19.92
CA MET A 1 63.80 -39.16 18.54
C MET A 1 63.04 -40.48 18.47
N PRO A 2 62.27 -40.85 17.43
CA PRO A 2 61.40 -40.14 16.45
C PRO A 2 59.91 -40.16 16.94
N LEU A 3 58.99 -39.23 16.61
CA LEU A 3 58.32 -38.86 15.34
C LEU A 3 57.17 -39.79 14.88
N PHE A 4 55.98 -39.16 14.75
CA PHE A 4 54.83 -39.43 13.88
C PHE A 4 53.91 -40.65 14.12
N ARG A 5 52.65 -40.38 14.47
CA ARG A 5 51.47 -40.51 13.58
C ARG A 5 50.16 -40.26 14.34
N GLY A 6 49.28 -39.41 13.78
CA GLY A 6 47.85 -39.43 14.15
C GLY A 6 47.10 -38.09 14.22
N LEU A 7 47.45 -37.05 13.45
CA LEU A 7 46.52 -35.93 13.23
C LEU A 7 45.55 -36.31 12.11
N LEU A 8 44.30 -36.62 12.48
CA LEU A 8 43.17 -36.65 11.54
C LEU A 8 42.87 -35.23 11.06
N PRO A 9 42.62 -35.01 9.75
CA PRO A 9 42.19 -33.72 9.24
C PRO A 9 40.70 -33.54 9.55
N LEU A 10 40.39 -32.73 10.57
CA LEU A 10 39.05 -32.23 10.86
C LEU A 10 38.75 -31.01 9.96
N THR A 11 38.85 -31.21 8.65
CA THR A 11 38.62 -30.19 7.61
C THR A 11 37.68 -30.76 6.56
N GLY A 12 36.40 -30.87 6.90
CA GLY A 12 35.43 -31.43 5.97
C GLY A 12 33.98 -31.28 6.41
N LEU A 13 33.57 -30.12 6.94
CA LEU A 13 32.15 -29.82 7.14
C LEU A 13 31.86 -28.31 7.32
N LEU A 14 32.32 -27.45 6.40
CA LEU A 14 32.02 -26.00 6.44
C LEU A 14 31.55 -25.39 5.11
N CYS A 15 31.05 -26.21 4.17
CA CYS A 15 30.59 -25.73 2.85
C CYS A 15 29.14 -26.12 2.50
N LEU A 16 28.20 -26.06 3.45
CA LEU A 16 26.75 -26.22 3.18
C LEU A 16 25.89 -25.00 3.53
N THR A 17 26.46 -23.87 3.90
CA THR A 17 25.72 -22.61 4.11
C THR A 17 25.93 -21.65 2.96
N SER A 18 25.68 -22.11 1.73
CA SER A 18 25.74 -21.27 0.53
C SER A 18 24.37 -20.64 0.29
N CYS A 19 24.31 -19.32 0.41
CA CYS A 19 23.32 -18.42 -0.20
C CYS A 19 21.86 -18.50 0.32
N THR A 20 21.63 -17.96 1.52
CA THR A 20 20.30 -17.45 1.92
C THR A 20 20.01 -16.17 1.12
N SER A 21 19.46 -16.29 -0.07
CA SER A 21 18.99 -15.13 -0.83
C SER A 21 17.90 -14.41 -0.02
N SER A 22 18.07 -13.09 0.23
CA SER A 22 17.06 -12.20 0.82
C SER A 22 15.87 -11.92 -0.11
N VAL A 23 15.73 -12.73 -1.16
CA VAL A 23 14.83 -12.54 -2.28
C VAL A 23 13.75 -13.60 -2.18
N LEU A 24 12.53 -13.13 -1.97
CA LEU A 24 11.34 -13.96 -1.87
C LEU A 24 10.77 -14.19 -3.28
N ASP A 25 10.61 -15.46 -3.67
CA ASP A 25 9.87 -15.83 -4.88
C ASP A 25 8.39 -15.98 -4.54
N LEU A 26 7.57 -15.04 -5.03
CA LEU A 26 6.14 -15.01 -4.76
C LEU A 26 5.33 -16.01 -5.64
N ARG A 27 5.97 -16.63 -6.64
CA ARG A 27 5.28 -17.41 -7.68
C ARG A 27 4.55 -18.66 -7.16
N GLN A 28 5.08 -19.32 -6.14
CA GLN A 28 4.56 -20.63 -5.68
C GLN A 28 3.38 -20.52 -4.71
N ASN A 29 3.32 -19.45 -3.91
CA ASN A 29 2.33 -19.30 -2.84
C ASN A 29 1.22 -18.31 -3.17
N LEU A 30 1.45 -17.44 -4.15
CA LEU A 30 0.44 -16.52 -4.60
C LEU A 30 -0.09 -16.96 -5.97
N ASP A 31 -1.36 -17.36 -6.01
CA ASP A 31 -2.20 -17.21 -7.20
C ASP A 31 -2.48 -15.70 -7.46
N LEU A 32 -1.44 -14.86 -7.32
CA LEU A 32 -1.30 -13.54 -7.93
C LEU A 32 -1.40 -13.66 -9.47
N HIS A 33 -1.26 -14.89 -9.97
CA HIS A 33 -1.57 -15.34 -11.30
C HIS A 33 -3.08 -15.31 -11.58
N ARG A 34 -3.43 -14.67 -12.70
CA ARG A 34 -3.99 -15.49 -13.78
C ARG A 34 -3.65 -14.83 -15.09
N ALA A 35 -2.39 -14.94 -15.50
CA ALA A 35 -1.77 -14.09 -16.51
C ALA A 35 -1.67 -12.62 -16.01
N SER A 36 -0.57 -11.91 -16.32
CA SER A 36 -0.58 -10.44 -16.14
C SER A 36 -1.90 -9.89 -16.71
N PHE A 37 -2.51 -8.86 -16.11
CA PHE A 37 -3.75 -8.32 -16.69
C PHE A 37 -3.59 -7.97 -18.18
N ARG A 38 -2.35 -7.66 -18.58
CA ARG A 38 -1.88 -7.57 -19.97
C ARG A 38 -2.03 -8.86 -20.76
N GLU A 39 -1.56 -10.00 -20.28
CA GLU A 39 -1.81 -11.31 -20.91
C GLU A 39 -3.31 -11.67 -20.96
N LYS A 40 -4.11 -11.31 -19.96
CA LYS A 40 -5.58 -11.49 -20.01
C LYS A 40 -6.25 -10.64 -21.09
N LEU A 41 -5.57 -9.59 -21.56
CA LEU A 41 -5.98 -8.73 -22.67
C LEU A 41 -5.27 -9.08 -23.98
N ALA A 42 -4.42 -10.13 -23.99
CA ALA A 42 -3.71 -10.57 -25.18
C ALA A 42 -4.70 -10.85 -26.32
N GLY A 43 -4.35 -10.41 -27.53
CA GLY A 43 -5.22 -10.50 -28.71
C GLY A 43 -6.12 -9.29 -28.94
N ASP A 44 -6.05 -8.24 -28.12
CA ASP A 44 -6.70 -6.95 -28.39
C ASP A 44 -5.77 -5.77 -28.01
N ASP A 45 -5.06 -5.28 -29.02
CA ASP A 45 -4.08 -4.20 -28.88
C ASP A 45 -4.69 -2.91 -28.35
N ARG A 46 -5.93 -2.59 -28.72
CA ARG A 46 -6.61 -1.37 -28.27
C ARG A 46 -6.84 -1.41 -26.77
N ALA A 47 -7.27 -2.55 -26.24
CA ALA A 47 -7.48 -2.69 -24.81
C ALA A 47 -6.17 -2.77 -24.02
N ILE A 48 -5.13 -3.38 -24.60
CA ILE A 48 -3.78 -3.32 -24.00
C ILE A 48 -3.33 -1.86 -23.91
N GLN A 49 -3.51 -1.06 -24.96
CA GLN A 49 -3.17 0.37 -24.93
C GLN A 49 -4.00 1.14 -23.90
N GLN A 50 -5.31 0.88 -23.78
CA GLN A 50 -6.16 1.51 -22.76
C GLN A 50 -5.77 1.08 -21.34
N TYR A 51 -5.39 -0.19 -21.16
CA TYR A 51 -4.90 -0.71 -19.88
C TYR A 51 -3.59 -0.03 -19.50
N VAL A 52 -2.61 -0.03 -20.40
CA VAL A 52 -1.32 0.64 -20.20
C VAL A 52 -1.52 2.13 -19.94
N ALA A 53 -2.44 2.80 -20.64
CA ALA A 53 -2.75 4.21 -20.41
C ALA A 53 -3.48 4.48 -19.08
N CYS A 54 -4.15 3.48 -18.49
CA CYS A 54 -4.78 3.59 -17.18
C CYS A 54 -3.77 3.33 -16.06
N VAL A 55 -2.90 2.34 -16.24
CA VAL A 55 -1.84 2.00 -15.27
C VAL A 55 -0.78 3.10 -15.25
N ALA A 56 -0.44 3.64 -16.41
CA ALA A 56 0.38 4.84 -16.56
C ALA A 56 -0.41 6.11 -16.17
N PRO A 57 0.27 7.23 -15.81
CA PRO A 57 -0.42 8.38 -15.26
C PRO A 57 -1.25 9.13 -16.30
N PRO A 58 -2.22 9.96 -15.85
CA PRO A 58 -2.92 10.88 -16.73
C PRO A 58 -1.92 11.83 -17.40
N LYS A 59 -1.83 11.77 -18.73
CA LYS A 59 -1.13 12.77 -19.53
C LYS A 59 -1.81 14.11 -19.28
N LYS A 60 -1.11 15.05 -18.61
CA LYS A 60 -1.47 16.46 -18.78
C LYS A 60 -1.26 16.77 -20.27
N GLN A 61 -2.31 17.24 -20.93
CA GLN A 61 -2.26 17.71 -22.30
C GLN A 61 -1.38 18.97 -22.34
N THR A 62 -0.07 18.79 -22.45
CA THR A 62 0.87 19.87 -22.80
C THR A 62 1.69 19.37 -23.97
N SER A 63 1.75 20.15 -25.05
CA SER A 63 2.17 19.73 -26.39
C SER A 63 3.68 19.57 -26.58
N GLU A 64 4.44 19.27 -25.55
CA GLU A 64 5.88 19.04 -25.67
C GLU A 64 6.19 17.58 -25.32
N ALA A 65 7.00 16.95 -26.16
CA ALA A 65 7.37 15.55 -26.08
C ALA A 65 7.99 15.22 -24.72
N GLN A 66 7.16 14.81 -23.76
CA GLN A 66 7.57 14.49 -22.40
C GLN A 66 7.34 13.01 -22.11
N GLU A 67 8.46 12.37 -21.75
CA GLU A 67 8.61 11.07 -21.10
C GLU A 67 7.33 10.60 -20.39
N THR A 68 6.89 9.38 -20.70
CA THR A 68 5.87 8.66 -19.94
C THR A 68 6.44 8.30 -18.57
N VAL A 69 6.38 9.23 -17.61
CA VAL A 69 6.90 9.01 -16.25
C VAL A 69 5.86 8.23 -15.45
N ASP A 70 6.18 7.00 -15.05
CA ASP A 70 5.44 6.16 -14.08
C ASP A 70 4.94 6.99 -12.87
N PRO A 71 3.67 6.84 -12.40
CA PRO A 71 3.14 7.63 -11.29
C PRO A 71 3.98 7.52 -10.01
N VAL A 72 4.55 6.34 -9.73
CA VAL A 72 5.44 6.10 -8.59
C VAL A 72 6.76 6.82 -8.81
N ALA A 73 7.40 6.65 -9.97
CA ALA A 73 8.62 7.39 -10.33
C ALA A 73 8.46 8.91 -10.23
N LYS A 74 7.32 9.44 -10.67
CA LYS A 74 7.02 10.88 -10.60
C LYS A 74 6.93 11.35 -9.15
N LEU A 75 6.23 10.61 -8.30
CA LEU A 75 6.11 10.94 -6.88
C LEU A 75 7.46 10.84 -6.19
N VAL A 76 8.22 9.77 -6.43
CA VAL A 76 9.60 9.61 -5.92
C VAL A 76 10.46 10.80 -6.31
N LYS A 77 10.52 11.16 -7.60
CA LYS A 77 11.28 12.33 -8.07
C LYS A 77 10.87 13.62 -7.34
N HIS A 78 9.57 13.83 -7.13
CA HIS A 78 9.09 14.99 -6.39
C HIS A 78 9.56 15.00 -4.93
N LEU A 79 9.46 13.86 -4.24
CA LEU A 79 9.90 13.71 -2.85
C LEU A 79 11.42 13.83 -2.70
N LEU A 80 12.20 13.33 -3.66
CA LEU A 80 13.66 13.44 -3.66
C LEU A 80 14.17 14.87 -3.79
N ASN A 81 13.46 15.71 -4.53
CA ASN A 81 13.80 17.12 -4.61
C ASN A 81 13.63 17.84 -3.27
N ARG A 82 12.79 17.32 -2.37
CA ARG A 82 12.51 17.87 -1.03
C ARG A 82 13.41 17.26 0.04
N GLN A 83 13.59 15.95 0.01
CA GLN A 83 14.33 15.17 1.01
C GLN A 83 15.40 14.30 0.32
N PRO A 84 16.50 14.90 -0.19
CA PRO A 84 17.54 14.15 -0.92
C PRO A 84 18.17 13.02 -0.10
N GLN A 85 18.20 13.15 1.23
CA GLN A 85 18.73 12.14 2.14
C GLN A 85 17.91 10.84 2.18
N GLU A 86 16.68 10.85 1.65
CA GLU A 86 15.82 9.67 1.57
C GLU A 86 15.89 8.95 0.21
N ALA A 87 16.87 9.33 -0.64
CA ALA A 87 17.14 8.74 -1.94
C ALA A 87 17.09 7.23 -1.96
N ASP A 88 17.87 6.57 -1.09
CA ASP A 88 18.00 5.11 -1.12
C ASP A 88 16.68 4.39 -0.80
N GLY A 89 15.87 4.94 0.11
CA GLY A 89 14.59 4.32 0.49
C GLY A 89 13.53 4.51 -0.58
N LEU A 90 13.40 5.73 -1.12
CA LEU A 90 12.40 6.04 -2.15
C LEU A 90 12.73 5.39 -3.50
N ASN A 91 14.01 5.35 -3.89
CA ASN A 91 14.46 4.57 -5.06
C ASN A 91 14.26 3.07 -4.84
N GLY A 92 14.44 2.59 -3.60
CA GLY A 92 14.14 1.22 -3.20
C GLY A 92 12.66 0.88 -3.41
N LEU A 93 11.75 1.78 -3.01
CA LEU A 93 10.30 1.61 -3.22
C LEU A 93 9.95 1.52 -4.70
N GLN A 94 10.50 2.42 -5.53
CA GLN A 94 10.31 2.37 -6.98
C GLN A 94 10.82 1.05 -7.58
N THR A 95 11.98 0.57 -7.13
CA THR A 95 12.55 -0.70 -7.57
C THR A 95 11.64 -1.87 -7.23
N ILE A 96 11.10 -1.91 -5.99
CA ILE A 96 10.17 -2.97 -5.57
C ILE A 96 8.89 -2.95 -6.42
N VAL A 97 8.33 -1.77 -6.68
CA VAL A 97 7.14 -1.64 -7.54
C VAL A 97 7.42 -2.20 -8.93
N PHE A 98 8.53 -1.78 -9.55
CA PHE A 98 8.93 -2.28 -10.86
C PHE A 98 9.14 -3.80 -10.89
N GLU A 99 9.81 -4.37 -9.88
CA GLU A 99 10.04 -5.81 -9.77
C GLU A 99 8.74 -6.61 -9.58
N LEU A 100 7.73 -6.06 -8.92
CA LEU A 100 6.43 -6.71 -8.72
C LEU A 100 5.52 -6.60 -9.96
N GLU A 101 5.59 -5.49 -10.70
CA GLU A 101 4.78 -5.26 -11.91
C GLU A 101 5.32 -6.00 -13.14
N GLU A 102 6.61 -5.83 -13.46
CA GLU A 102 7.19 -6.23 -14.75
C GLU A 102 7.90 -7.59 -14.71
N SER A 103 8.27 -8.11 -13.54
CA SER A 103 9.01 -9.38 -13.48
C SER A 103 8.08 -10.59 -13.62
N PRO A 104 8.33 -11.50 -14.58
CA PRO A 104 7.61 -12.77 -14.65
C PRO A 104 7.85 -13.66 -13.42
N ASN A 105 8.90 -13.35 -12.64
CA ASN A 105 9.27 -14.06 -11.42
C ASN A 105 8.92 -13.29 -10.15
N ARG A 106 8.12 -12.20 -10.23
CA ARG A 106 7.63 -11.33 -9.13
C ARG A 106 8.39 -11.53 -7.82
N ARG A 107 9.51 -10.83 -7.70
CA ARG A 107 10.44 -10.97 -6.58
C ARG A 107 10.24 -9.85 -5.60
N LEU A 108 10.43 -10.15 -4.33
CA LEU A 108 10.50 -9.13 -3.28
C LEU A 108 11.84 -9.26 -2.56
N ASP A 109 12.72 -8.28 -2.76
CA ASP A 109 13.98 -8.19 -2.02
C ASP A 109 13.74 -7.56 -0.64
N VAL A 110 13.88 -8.37 0.40
CA VAL A 110 13.72 -7.93 1.80
C VAL A 110 14.77 -6.88 2.18
N SER A 111 15.93 -6.85 1.51
CA SER A 111 16.94 -5.81 1.72
C SER A 111 16.48 -4.44 1.24
N LEU A 112 15.80 -4.38 0.09
CA LEU A 112 15.16 -3.15 -0.40
C LEU A 112 14.00 -2.75 0.52
N LEU A 113 13.19 -3.70 0.95
CA LEU A 113 12.08 -3.44 1.86
C LEU A 113 12.56 -2.84 3.19
N ARG A 114 13.72 -3.28 3.69
CA ARG A 114 14.37 -2.69 4.87
C ARG A 114 14.78 -1.24 4.65
N LYS A 115 15.28 -0.88 3.45
CA LYS A 115 15.59 0.52 3.10
C LYS A 115 14.32 1.38 3.06
N VAL A 116 13.23 0.83 2.50
CA VAL A 116 11.91 1.50 2.49
C VAL A 116 11.43 1.76 3.91
N VAL A 117 11.39 0.72 4.78
CA VAL A 117 10.97 0.88 6.18
C VAL A 117 11.87 1.87 6.94
N ALA A 118 13.18 1.85 6.70
CA ALA A 118 14.08 2.82 7.31
C ALA A 118 13.77 4.27 6.90
N ALA A 119 13.48 4.51 5.61
CA ALA A 119 13.07 5.83 5.13
C ALA A 119 11.71 6.25 5.72
N ILE A 120 10.73 5.35 5.78
CA ILE A 120 9.43 5.61 6.41
C ILE A 120 9.60 6.03 7.87
N ASN A 121 10.43 5.31 8.64
CA ASN A 121 10.68 5.64 10.04
C ASN A 121 11.37 7.01 10.18
N ARG A 122 12.31 7.34 9.29
CA ARG A 122 12.92 8.68 9.27
C ARG A 122 11.89 9.74 8.92
N TRP A 123 11.02 9.52 7.94
CA TRP A 123 9.93 10.45 7.62
C TRP A 123 9.04 10.72 8.83
N HIS A 124 8.52 9.67 9.47
CA HIS A 124 7.68 9.82 10.67
C HIS A 124 8.39 10.48 11.84
N ALA A 125 9.70 10.27 12.00
CA ALA A 125 10.49 10.96 13.02
C ALA A 125 10.59 12.47 12.78
N HIS A 126 10.42 12.95 11.54
CA HIS A 126 10.40 14.39 11.22
C HIS A 126 8.99 14.98 11.19
N LEU A 127 7.95 14.16 10.98
CA LEU A 127 6.55 14.63 11.02
C LEU A 127 6.17 15.23 12.37
N ASP A 128 6.73 14.72 13.48
CA ASP A 128 6.44 15.20 14.84
C ASP A 128 6.98 16.62 15.11
N PHE A 129 7.94 17.10 14.30
CA PHE A 129 8.55 18.41 14.48
C PHE A 129 8.03 19.48 13.52
N ASP A 130 7.47 19.07 12.37
CA ASP A 130 7.25 19.95 11.23
C ASP A 130 5.88 19.75 10.55
N GLU A 131 4.80 19.45 11.29
CA GLU A 131 3.43 19.41 10.72
C GLU A 131 3.10 20.70 9.95
N ASP A 132 3.56 21.86 10.44
CA ASP A 132 3.41 23.17 9.78
C ASP A 132 4.11 23.23 8.40
N ASP A 133 5.24 22.54 8.21
CA ASP A 133 5.92 22.49 6.92
C ASP A 133 5.28 21.48 5.97
N LEU A 134 4.67 20.41 6.49
CA LEU A 134 3.77 19.58 5.68
C LEU A 134 2.54 20.38 5.25
N GLU A 135 1.94 21.18 6.12
CA GLU A 135 0.80 22.04 5.73
C GLU A 135 1.18 23.09 4.67
N ARG A 136 2.45 23.51 4.62
CA ARG A 136 2.98 24.37 3.54
C ARG A 136 3.26 23.62 2.24
N ASP A 137 3.57 22.32 2.31
CA ASP A 137 3.71 21.49 1.11
C ASP A 137 2.33 21.01 0.65
N VAL A 138 1.78 21.75 -0.30
CA VAL A 138 0.45 21.48 -0.86
C VAL A 138 0.42 20.19 -1.70
N SER A 139 1.45 19.34 -1.69
CA SER A 139 1.45 18.13 -2.52
C SER A 139 0.35 17.14 -2.09
N ARG A 140 -0.20 16.39 -3.05
CA ARG A 140 -1.26 15.39 -2.78
C ARG A 140 -0.83 14.36 -1.75
N PHE A 141 0.42 13.92 -1.81
CA PHE A 141 0.98 12.96 -0.85
C PHE A 141 1.00 13.53 0.55
N THR A 142 1.50 14.75 0.72
CA THR A 142 1.58 15.42 2.02
C THR A 142 0.19 15.64 2.62
N LEU A 143 -0.79 16.07 1.82
CA LEU A 143 -2.18 16.22 2.27
C LEU A 143 -2.79 14.89 2.74
N LEU A 144 -2.58 13.80 1.98
CA LEU A 144 -3.05 12.47 2.37
C LEU A 144 -2.35 11.96 3.62
N LEU A 145 -1.03 12.10 3.69
CA LEU A 145 -0.22 11.65 4.83
C LEU A 145 -0.64 12.39 6.11
N SER A 146 -0.81 13.70 6.05
CA SER A 146 -1.30 14.50 7.17
C SER A 146 -2.70 14.07 7.59
N ALA A 147 -3.64 13.93 6.64
CA ALA A 147 -5.00 13.52 6.94
C ALA A 147 -5.07 12.10 7.55
N TYR A 148 -4.29 11.15 7.03
CA TYR A 148 -4.28 9.77 7.53
C TYR A 148 -3.65 9.69 8.92
N ASN A 149 -2.55 10.40 9.18
CA ASN A 149 -1.97 10.51 10.52
C ASN A 149 -2.94 11.15 11.50
N LYS A 150 -3.54 12.30 11.15
CA LYS A 150 -4.53 13.00 11.99
C LYS A 150 -5.74 12.12 12.30
N ALA A 151 -6.26 11.39 11.31
CA ALA A 151 -7.39 10.47 11.49
C ALA A 151 -7.03 9.24 12.33
N TYR A 152 -5.80 8.71 12.19
CA TYR A 152 -5.35 7.55 12.94
C TYR A 152 -5.08 7.88 14.41
N PHE A 153 -4.23 8.88 14.66
CA PHE A 153 -3.86 9.27 16.02
C PHE A 153 -4.99 10.01 16.74
N GLY A 154 -5.76 10.84 16.03
CA GLY A 154 -6.88 11.59 16.58
C GLY A 154 -6.46 12.47 17.76
N ASN A 155 -5.94 13.67 17.47
CA ASN A 155 -5.68 14.76 18.42
C ASN A 155 -5.26 14.31 19.85
N ILE A 156 -4.26 13.44 19.95
CA ILE A 156 -3.76 12.85 21.21
C ILE A 156 -3.30 13.94 22.18
N ALA A 157 -2.79 15.07 21.65
CA ALA A 157 -2.43 16.25 22.43
C ALA A 157 -3.63 16.87 23.17
N ALA A 158 -4.82 16.88 22.56
CA ALA A 158 -6.04 17.34 23.22
C ALA A 158 -6.49 16.35 24.32
N GLN A 159 -6.23 15.05 24.16
CA GLN A 159 -6.61 14.02 25.14
C GLN A 159 -5.67 13.98 26.37
N LEU A 160 -4.38 14.28 26.19
CA LEU A 160 -3.41 14.34 27.30
C LEU A 160 -3.58 15.58 28.18
N HIS A 161 -4.12 16.68 27.64
CA HIS A 161 -4.37 17.93 28.37
C HIS A 161 -5.84 18.16 28.78
N ALA A 162 -6.82 17.45 28.18
CA ALA A 162 -8.23 17.59 28.55
C ALA A 162 -8.60 16.74 29.78
N SER A 163 -8.51 17.39 30.94
CA SER A 163 -9.34 17.08 32.09
C SER A 163 -10.83 17.20 31.70
N ALA A 164 -11.59 16.12 31.90
CA ALA A 164 -13.05 16.01 31.95
C ALA A 164 -13.89 16.78 30.89
N ASN A 165 -14.57 16.01 30.03
CA ASN A 165 -15.85 16.31 29.34
C ASN A 165 -15.89 16.62 27.83
N LYS A 166 -14.81 16.47 27.06
CA LYS A 166 -14.93 16.30 25.59
C LYS A 166 -13.99 15.20 25.09
N SER A 167 -14.51 13.98 25.02
CA SER A 167 -13.83 12.85 24.40
C SER A 167 -13.80 13.07 22.88
N ALA A 168 -12.71 13.64 22.37
CA ALA A 168 -12.44 13.66 20.94
C ALA A 168 -11.88 12.29 20.55
N MET A 169 -12.75 11.29 20.39
CA MET A 169 -12.34 9.94 20.00
C MET A 169 -11.78 9.94 18.58
N SER A 170 -10.64 9.26 18.38
CA SER A 170 -10.16 8.92 17.04
C SER A 170 -11.14 7.93 16.40
N GLY A 171 -11.78 8.32 15.30
CA GLY A 171 -12.58 7.40 14.48
C GLY A 171 -11.73 6.38 13.70
N GLY A 172 -10.40 6.51 13.77
CA GLY A 172 -9.46 5.80 12.91
C GLY A 172 -9.37 6.40 11.51
N PHE A 173 -8.30 6.06 10.80
CA PHE A 173 -8.24 6.34 9.37
C PHE A 173 -9.02 5.24 8.63
N VAL A 174 -9.81 5.66 7.62
CA VAL A 174 -10.60 4.79 6.76
C VAL A 174 -9.90 4.74 5.41
N ASP A 175 -9.44 3.56 5.01
CA ASP A 175 -8.81 3.37 3.71
C ASP A 175 -9.82 3.56 2.57
N ARG A 176 -9.32 3.57 1.33
CA ARG A 176 -10.15 3.76 0.14
C ARG A 176 -11.24 2.70 -0.06
N ASN A 177 -11.11 1.52 0.53
CA ASN A 177 -12.09 0.43 0.42
C ASN A 177 -13.10 0.46 1.57
N GLY A 178 -12.94 1.37 2.54
CA GLY A 178 -13.80 1.47 3.71
C GLY A 178 -13.31 0.69 4.93
N ASN A 179 -12.09 0.12 4.90
CA ASN A 179 -11.53 -0.54 6.08
C ASN A 179 -11.05 0.51 7.08
N ILE A 180 -11.42 0.32 8.35
CA ILE A 180 -11.08 1.26 9.43
C ILE A 180 -9.85 0.74 10.18
N PHE A 181 -8.83 1.58 10.31
CA PHE A 181 -7.64 1.32 11.11
C PHE A 181 -7.57 2.34 12.24
N MET A 182 -7.66 1.84 13.48
CA MET A 182 -7.70 2.67 14.69
C MET A 182 -6.44 2.47 15.52
N PHE A 183 -6.00 3.53 16.19
CA PHE A 183 -4.91 3.45 17.14
C PHE A 183 -5.26 2.46 18.28
N PRO A 184 -4.41 1.43 18.52
CA PRO A 184 -4.63 0.50 19.62
C PRO A 184 -4.70 1.23 20.97
N GLY A 185 -5.64 0.85 21.85
CA GLY A 185 -5.70 1.38 23.21
C GLY A 185 -6.54 2.64 23.43
N LEU A 186 -7.10 3.25 22.38
CA LEU A 186 -8.06 4.37 22.50
C LEU A 186 -9.53 3.97 22.27
N SER A 187 -9.80 2.67 22.06
CA SER A 187 -11.13 2.14 21.79
C SER A 187 -11.99 2.06 23.06
N HIS A 188 -12.61 3.17 23.46
CA HIS A 188 -13.76 3.15 24.36
C HIS A 188 -15.04 3.24 23.54
N ASP A 189 -15.63 2.09 23.27
CA ASP A 189 -16.90 1.96 22.54
C ASP A 189 -18.02 2.63 23.35
N LEU A 190 -18.46 3.83 22.94
CA LEU A 190 -19.71 4.44 23.41
C LEU A 190 -20.85 3.91 22.55
N SER A 191 -21.11 2.61 22.65
CA SER A 191 -22.40 2.07 22.23
C SER A 191 -23.43 2.48 23.27
N THR A 192 -24.42 3.28 22.89
CA THR A 192 -25.64 3.59 23.65
C THR A 192 -26.61 2.40 23.75
N SER A 193 -26.09 1.17 23.64
CA SER A 193 -26.84 -0.06 23.86
C SER A 193 -26.53 -0.59 25.26
N ASP A 194 -27.59 -0.91 26.03
CA ASP A 194 -27.62 -1.45 27.42
C ASP A 194 -26.88 -2.80 27.64
N ARG A 195 -25.89 -3.14 26.82
CA ARG A 195 -25.03 -4.31 27.01
C ARG A 195 -23.58 -3.87 27.13
N PRO A 196 -22.91 -4.17 28.27
CA PRO A 196 -21.49 -3.90 28.42
C PRO A 196 -20.71 -4.80 27.46
N LEU A 197 -20.39 -4.27 26.28
CA LEU A 197 -19.43 -4.90 25.38
C LEU A 197 -18.06 -4.78 26.03
N ARG A 198 -17.49 -5.94 26.31
CA ARG A 198 -16.19 -6.11 26.95
C ARG A 198 -15.13 -5.44 26.09
N SER A 199 -14.73 -4.22 26.48
CA SER A 199 -13.62 -3.49 25.85
C SER A 199 -12.36 -4.36 25.96
N VAL A 200 -11.97 -4.97 24.85
CA VAL A 200 -10.67 -5.63 24.75
C VAL A 200 -9.70 -4.51 24.39
N ALA A 201 -9.23 -3.78 25.40
CA ALA A 201 -8.10 -2.88 25.23
C ALA A 201 -6.90 -3.72 24.79
N LYS A 202 -6.63 -3.75 23.49
CA LYS A 202 -5.43 -4.40 22.95
C LYS A 202 -4.24 -3.59 23.43
N ALA A 203 -3.30 -4.24 24.10
CA ALA A 203 -2.10 -3.59 24.60
C ALA A 203 -1.37 -2.86 23.46
N VAL A 204 -1.01 -1.61 23.70
CA VAL A 204 -0.22 -0.82 22.76
C VAL A 204 1.19 -1.41 22.75
N THR A 205 1.60 -1.95 21.60
CA THR A 205 2.95 -2.50 21.41
C THR A 205 3.69 -1.66 20.39
N SER A 206 5.02 -1.52 20.54
CA SER A 206 5.85 -0.84 19.55
C SER A 206 5.72 -1.47 18.17
N GLN A 207 5.58 -2.80 18.10
CA GLN A 207 5.34 -3.57 16.87
C GLN A 207 4.08 -3.10 16.14
N GLY A 208 2.97 -2.95 16.86
CA GLY A 208 1.71 -2.46 16.28
C GLY A 208 1.85 -1.03 15.77
N ILE A 209 2.42 -0.14 16.59
CA ILE A 209 2.59 1.27 16.22
C ILE A 209 3.43 1.40 14.94
N THR A 210 4.59 0.75 14.85
CA THR A 210 5.47 0.91 13.67
C THR A 210 4.90 0.26 12.42
N ALA A 211 4.14 -0.83 12.55
CA ALA A 211 3.40 -1.43 11.44
C ALA A 211 2.31 -0.49 10.93
N ASP A 212 1.56 0.17 11.82
CA ASP A 212 0.51 1.10 11.45
C ASP A 212 1.05 2.43 10.89
N LEU A 213 2.18 2.94 11.40
CA LEU A 213 2.90 4.07 10.79
C LEU A 213 3.36 3.73 9.37
N THR A 214 3.90 2.52 9.19
CA THR A 214 4.27 2.01 7.86
C THR A 214 3.07 1.95 6.93
N ARG A 215 1.92 1.50 7.45
CA ARG A 215 0.67 1.48 6.71
C ARG A 215 0.25 2.87 6.28
N ILE A 216 0.12 3.81 7.21
CA ILE A 216 -0.31 5.19 6.92
C ILE A 216 0.54 5.82 5.82
N PHE A 217 1.87 5.68 5.90
CA PHE A 217 2.78 6.20 4.90
C PHE A 217 2.53 5.60 3.51
N LEU A 218 2.49 4.27 3.41
CA LEU A 218 2.34 3.58 2.12
C LEU A 218 0.94 3.77 1.53
N GLU A 219 -0.09 3.82 2.37
CA GLU A 219 -1.45 4.14 1.96
C GLU A 219 -1.50 5.53 1.31
N ALA A 220 -0.98 6.55 2.00
CA ALA A 220 -0.92 7.91 1.47
C ALA A 220 -0.07 7.98 0.19
N PHE A 221 1.07 7.29 0.15
CA PHE A 221 1.97 7.24 -1.00
C PHE A 221 1.28 6.68 -2.24
N PHE A 222 0.71 5.48 -2.14
CA PHE A 222 0.06 4.84 -3.28
C PHE A 222 -1.27 5.48 -3.65
N ASP A 223 -2.02 6.02 -2.69
CA ASP A 223 -3.24 6.76 -2.99
C ASP A 223 -2.92 8.06 -3.73
N ALA A 224 -1.82 8.74 -3.39
CA ALA A 224 -1.34 9.89 -4.13
C ALA A 224 -0.88 9.53 -5.55
N ALA A 225 -0.20 8.39 -5.71
CA ALA A 225 0.33 7.93 -6.99
C ALA A 225 -0.78 7.42 -7.93
N PHE A 226 -1.60 6.48 -7.47
CA PHE A 226 -2.55 5.73 -8.31
C PHE A 226 -3.93 6.36 -8.41
N GLN A 227 -4.40 7.07 -7.37
CA GLN A 227 -5.71 7.74 -7.36
C GLN A 227 -6.85 6.83 -7.82
N VAL A 228 -6.87 5.58 -7.35
CA VAL A 228 -7.99 4.69 -7.62
C VAL A 228 -9.19 5.16 -6.79
N PRO A 229 -10.42 5.22 -7.36
CA PRO A 229 -11.57 5.78 -6.66
C PRO A 229 -11.83 5.15 -5.29
N ALA A 230 -12.11 5.99 -4.29
CA ALA A 230 -12.40 5.58 -2.92
C ALA A 230 -13.91 5.49 -2.65
N VAL A 231 -14.33 4.61 -1.75
CA VAL A 231 -15.73 4.50 -1.31
C VAL A 231 -16.14 5.68 -0.44
N SER A 232 -17.44 5.97 -0.40
CA SER A 232 -18.01 7.00 0.48
C SER A 232 -17.58 6.78 1.94
N GLY A 233 -17.04 7.81 2.58
CA GLY A 233 -16.56 7.76 3.96
C GLY A 233 -15.05 7.49 4.12
N ALA A 234 -14.32 7.14 3.04
CA ALA A 234 -12.86 7.05 3.08
C ALA A 234 -12.22 8.38 3.50
N THR A 235 -11.12 8.32 4.27
CA THR A 235 -10.45 9.53 4.79
C THR A 235 -9.98 10.46 3.67
N ALA A 236 -9.55 9.92 2.52
CA ALA A 236 -9.12 10.71 1.37
C ALA A 236 -10.21 11.64 0.80
N LEU A 237 -11.49 11.27 0.94
CA LEU A 237 -12.64 12.06 0.49
C LEU A 237 -13.04 13.16 1.49
N GLN A 238 -12.53 13.10 2.72
CA GLN A 238 -12.81 14.07 3.77
C GLN A 238 -11.83 15.26 3.76
N ILE A 239 -10.80 15.19 2.92
CA ILE A 239 -9.78 16.25 2.79
C ILE A 239 -10.35 17.45 2.05
N SER A 240 -10.17 18.64 2.60
CA SER A 240 -10.41 19.90 1.89
C SER A 240 -9.30 20.15 0.89
N TRP A 241 -9.53 19.75 -0.36
CA TRP A 241 -8.54 19.87 -1.44
C TRP A 241 -8.37 21.32 -1.89
N PRO A 242 -7.12 21.82 -2.01
CA PRO A 242 -6.82 23.12 -2.61
C PRO A 242 -7.33 23.21 -4.06
N PRO A 243 -7.74 24.41 -4.53
CA PRO A 243 -8.40 24.57 -5.83
C PRO A 243 -7.51 24.21 -7.03
N ASP A 244 -6.19 24.24 -6.86
CA ASP A 244 -5.19 23.87 -7.87
C ASP A 244 -4.94 22.35 -7.95
N ILE A 245 -5.50 21.57 -7.02
CA ILE A 245 -5.33 20.12 -6.93
C ILE A 245 -6.70 19.45 -7.06
N PRO A 246 -6.90 18.59 -8.08
CA PRO A 246 -8.16 17.87 -8.23
C PRO A 246 -8.49 17.07 -6.95
N PRO A 247 -9.76 17.03 -6.51
CA PRO A 247 -10.13 16.23 -5.36
C PRO A 247 -9.83 14.76 -5.59
N TYR A 248 -9.71 14.00 -4.51
CA TYR A 248 -9.55 12.55 -4.60
C TYR A 248 -10.79 11.93 -5.29
N PRO A 249 -10.63 10.99 -6.24
CA PRO A 249 -11.77 10.43 -6.95
C PRO A 249 -12.64 9.56 -6.03
N GLU A 250 -13.95 9.76 -6.11
CA GLU A 250 -14.96 8.96 -5.41
C GLU A 250 -15.53 7.86 -6.31
N PHE A 251 -15.76 6.69 -5.73
CA PHE A 251 -16.52 5.62 -6.34
C PHE A 251 -18.02 5.91 -6.18
N SER A 252 -18.68 6.34 -7.26
CA SER A 252 -20.13 6.54 -7.29
C SER A 252 -20.85 5.23 -7.62
N ALA A 253 -21.74 4.76 -6.74
CA ALA A 253 -22.55 3.57 -7.01
C ALA A 253 -23.57 3.79 -8.16
N ASP A 254 -24.01 5.03 -8.36
CA ASP A 254 -24.96 5.39 -9.42
C ASP A 254 -24.31 5.40 -10.81
N HIS A 255 -23.03 5.75 -10.87
CA HIS A 255 -22.24 5.81 -12.10
C HIS A 255 -20.89 5.12 -11.90
N PRO A 256 -20.87 3.80 -11.69
CA PRO A 256 -19.68 3.13 -11.20
C PRO A 256 -18.63 2.99 -12.31
N PRO A 257 -17.36 3.41 -12.06
CA PRO A 257 -16.28 3.38 -13.05
C PRO A 257 -15.82 1.96 -13.41
N ILE A 258 -16.16 0.99 -12.55
CA ILE A 258 -16.13 -0.46 -12.77
C ILE A 258 -17.37 -1.07 -12.12
N PRO A 259 -17.92 -2.21 -12.60
CA PRO A 259 -19.04 -2.88 -11.95
C PRO A 259 -18.78 -3.18 -10.46
N LEU A 260 -19.82 -3.14 -9.62
CA LEU A 260 -19.69 -3.42 -8.17
C LEU A 260 -19.09 -4.81 -7.88
N ASP A 261 -19.47 -5.83 -8.67
CA ASP A 261 -18.91 -7.18 -8.54
C ASP A 261 -17.44 -7.23 -8.95
N ALA A 262 -17.01 -6.36 -9.88
CA ALA A 262 -15.61 -6.20 -10.24
C ALA A 262 -14.83 -5.51 -9.12
N LEU A 263 -15.37 -4.45 -8.51
CA LEU A 263 -14.76 -3.79 -7.35
C LEU A 263 -14.56 -4.79 -6.20
N ALA A 264 -15.60 -5.56 -5.86
CA ALA A 264 -15.52 -6.59 -4.82
C ALA A 264 -14.45 -7.66 -5.12
N ARG A 265 -14.28 -8.06 -6.38
CA ARG A 265 -13.21 -8.98 -6.80
C ARG A 265 -11.84 -8.34 -6.63
N VAL A 266 -11.65 -7.10 -7.08
CA VAL A 266 -10.39 -6.36 -6.94
C VAL A 266 -9.99 -6.27 -5.47
N THR A 267 -10.89 -5.82 -4.60
CA THR A 267 -10.63 -5.71 -3.15
C THR A 267 -10.30 -7.08 -2.54
N ARG A 268 -11.06 -8.12 -2.85
CA ARG A 268 -10.80 -9.48 -2.32
C ARG A 268 -9.44 -10.01 -2.77
N ASP A 269 -9.12 -9.87 -4.06
CA ASP A 269 -7.88 -10.41 -4.61
C ASP A 269 -6.67 -9.62 -4.10
N ALA A 270 -6.83 -8.31 -3.87
CA ALA A 270 -5.82 -7.48 -3.24
C ALA A 270 -5.59 -7.84 -1.75
N LEU A 271 -6.64 -8.06 -0.97
CA LEU A 271 -6.52 -8.50 0.43
C LEU A 271 -5.86 -9.88 0.54
N ARG A 272 -6.12 -10.78 -0.42
CA ARG A 272 -5.41 -12.06 -0.51
C ARG A 272 -3.93 -11.87 -0.80
N ALA A 273 -3.59 -10.95 -1.71
CA ALA A 273 -2.20 -10.60 -1.99
C ALA A 273 -1.51 -10.01 -0.76
N GLU A 274 -2.16 -9.09 -0.04
CA GLU A 274 -1.65 -8.55 1.23
C GLU A 274 -1.31 -9.69 2.20
N ALA A 275 -2.30 -10.52 2.52
CA ALA A 275 -2.16 -11.59 3.51
C ALA A 275 -1.05 -12.59 3.15
N ALA A 276 -0.97 -12.99 1.87
CA ALA A 276 0.05 -13.94 1.45
C ALA A 276 1.45 -13.32 1.38
N VAL A 277 1.61 -12.07 0.90
CA VAL A 277 2.93 -11.41 0.94
C VAL A 277 3.37 -11.13 2.39
N THR A 278 2.47 -10.67 3.26
CA THR A 278 2.74 -10.52 4.70
C THR A 278 3.20 -11.84 5.32
N ALA A 279 2.52 -12.96 5.04
CA ALA A 279 2.90 -14.26 5.56
C ALA A 279 4.28 -14.72 5.06
N GLU A 280 4.57 -14.54 3.78
CA GLU A 280 5.87 -14.93 3.20
C GLU A 280 7.02 -14.03 3.69
N VAL A 281 6.81 -12.71 3.77
CA VAL A 281 7.78 -11.81 4.39
C VAL A 281 8.05 -12.21 5.84
N GLY A 282 6.99 -12.56 6.60
CA GLY A 282 7.15 -13.01 7.97
C GLY A 282 7.93 -14.33 8.11
N LYS A 283 7.71 -15.29 7.19
CA LYS A 283 8.52 -16.52 7.13
C LYS A 283 9.99 -16.22 6.87
N VAL A 284 10.30 -15.29 5.96
CA VAL A 284 11.70 -14.95 5.64
C VAL A 284 12.35 -14.19 6.80
N VAL A 285 11.68 -13.17 7.32
CA VAL A 285 12.24 -12.29 8.36
C VAL A 285 12.41 -13.03 9.69
N ARG A 286 11.49 -13.94 10.04
CA ARG A 286 11.56 -14.74 11.28
C ARG A 286 12.24 -16.11 11.11
N GLY A 287 12.26 -16.68 9.90
CA GLY A 287 12.71 -18.06 9.63
C GLY A 287 14.05 -18.21 8.90
N ALA A 288 14.66 -17.14 8.38
CA ALA A 288 15.96 -17.20 7.72
C ALA A 288 17.14 -17.28 8.71
N GLY A 289 17.28 -18.42 9.39
CA GLY A 289 18.50 -18.81 10.13
C GLY A 289 18.96 -17.85 11.24
N VAL A 290 20.24 -17.95 11.62
CA VAL A 290 20.92 -17.25 12.75
C VAL A 290 20.84 -15.70 12.70
N PHE A 291 20.19 -15.14 11.68
CA PHE A 291 19.98 -13.71 11.45
C PHE A 291 18.50 -13.30 11.46
N GLY A 292 17.59 -14.18 11.91
CA GLY A 292 16.22 -13.81 12.23
C GLY A 292 16.27 -12.50 13.00
N THR A 293 15.52 -11.49 12.54
CA THR A 293 15.60 -10.19 13.19
C THR A 293 15.08 -10.38 14.61
N GLY A 294 15.96 -10.35 15.62
CA GLY A 294 15.57 -10.32 17.04
C GLY A 294 14.79 -9.05 17.42
N ASN A 295 14.34 -8.30 16.41
CA ASN A 295 13.57 -7.09 16.47
C ASN A 295 12.22 -7.35 15.78
N GLU A 296 11.25 -7.83 16.55
CA GLU A 296 9.88 -8.05 16.09
C GLU A 296 9.20 -6.76 15.60
N THR A 297 9.64 -5.59 16.10
CA THR A 297 9.13 -4.30 15.64
C THR A 297 9.51 -4.05 14.18
N LEU A 298 10.76 -4.33 13.81
CA LEU A 298 11.20 -4.27 12.41
C LEU A 298 10.49 -5.32 11.55
N ALA A 299 10.31 -6.55 12.07
CA ALA A 299 9.61 -7.60 11.34
C ALA A 299 8.17 -7.21 11.01
N ALA A 300 7.43 -6.67 11.99
CA ALA A 300 6.06 -6.20 11.80
C ALA A 300 5.97 -5.08 10.75
N SER A 301 6.94 -4.14 10.75
CA SER A 301 7.00 -3.09 9.72
C SER A 301 7.33 -3.62 8.33
N LEU A 302 8.24 -4.59 8.20
CA LEU A 302 8.54 -5.24 6.92
C LEU A 302 7.32 -5.98 6.37
N GLU A 303 6.61 -6.71 7.23
CA GLU A 303 5.38 -7.42 6.89
C GLU A 303 4.26 -6.50 6.41
N ALA A 304 4.06 -5.39 7.12
CA ALA A 304 3.13 -4.35 6.73
C ALA A 304 3.53 -3.73 5.39
N ALA A 305 4.81 -3.39 5.21
CA ALA A 305 5.29 -2.78 3.98
C ALA A 305 5.08 -3.68 2.75
N GLY A 306 5.52 -4.94 2.83
CA GLY A 306 5.39 -5.89 1.73
C GLY A 306 3.93 -6.16 1.37
N GLY A 307 3.09 -6.40 2.39
CA GLY A 307 1.66 -6.64 2.20
C GLY A 307 0.94 -5.48 1.53
N ILE A 308 1.18 -4.25 1.99
CA ILE A 308 0.48 -3.05 1.49
C ILE A 308 0.93 -2.70 0.08
N ILE A 309 2.24 -2.79 -0.23
CA ILE A 309 2.73 -2.59 -1.60
C ILE A 309 2.02 -3.56 -2.54
N ALA A 310 2.02 -4.86 -2.21
CA ALA A 310 1.37 -5.87 -3.03
C ALA A 310 -0.13 -5.61 -3.20
N ARG A 311 -0.83 -5.25 -2.13
CA ARG A 311 -2.25 -4.88 -2.17
C ARG A 311 -2.50 -3.73 -3.13
N LYS A 312 -1.79 -2.61 -2.94
CA LYS A 312 -1.99 -1.38 -3.70
C LYS A 312 -1.77 -1.57 -5.20
N LEU A 313 -0.75 -2.36 -5.57
CA LEU A 313 -0.50 -2.73 -6.97
C LEU A 313 -1.66 -3.52 -7.56
N ILE A 314 -2.13 -4.56 -6.87
CA ILE A 314 -3.24 -5.39 -7.35
C ILE A 314 -4.54 -4.61 -7.45
N GLU A 315 -4.80 -3.70 -6.52
CA GLU A 315 -5.96 -2.85 -6.61
C GLU A 315 -5.91 -1.89 -7.81
N HIS A 316 -4.75 -1.29 -8.09
CA HIS A 316 -4.55 -0.39 -9.22
C HIS A 316 -4.67 -1.12 -10.56
N GLU A 317 -3.89 -2.18 -10.75
CA GLU A 317 -3.93 -2.98 -11.97
C GLU A 317 -5.31 -3.60 -12.20
N GLY A 318 -5.91 -4.16 -11.14
CA GLY A 318 -7.22 -4.77 -11.18
C GLY A 318 -8.31 -3.77 -11.57
N PHE A 319 -8.30 -2.58 -10.97
CA PHE A 319 -9.22 -1.50 -11.34
C PHE A 319 -9.07 -1.14 -12.82
N CYS A 320 -7.84 -0.91 -13.30
CA CYS A 320 -7.59 -0.57 -14.68
C CYS A 320 -8.05 -1.65 -15.66
N TYR A 321 -7.80 -2.92 -15.35
CA TYR A 321 -8.27 -4.04 -16.15
C TYR A 321 -9.80 -4.06 -16.31
N PHE A 322 -10.55 -3.91 -15.20
CA PHE A 322 -12.00 -3.94 -15.25
C PHE A 322 -12.61 -2.71 -15.92
N ARG A 323 -11.97 -1.53 -15.79
CA ARG A 323 -12.38 -0.30 -16.48
C ARG A 323 -12.31 -0.46 -18.01
N VAL A 324 -11.24 -1.07 -18.49
CA VAL A 324 -11.07 -1.38 -19.92
C VAL A 324 -12.13 -2.38 -20.39
N LYS A 325 -12.40 -3.42 -19.60
CA LYS A 325 -13.44 -4.41 -19.93
C LYS A 325 -14.85 -3.83 -19.96
N GLN A 326 -15.19 -2.88 -19.10
CA GLN A 326 -16.51 -2.25 -19.11
C GLN A 326 -16.71 -1.39 -20.35
N THR A 327 -15.69 -0.63 -20.75
CA THR A 327 -15.72 0.21 -21.98
C THR A 327 -16.00 -0.61 -23.24
N ARG A 328 -15.69 -1.91 -23.23
CA ARG A 328 -15.96 -2.82 -24.34
C ARG A 328 -17.37 -3.35 -24.42
N ARG A 329 -18.17 -3.33 -23.35
CA ARG A 329 -19.55 -3.84 -23.45
C ARG A 329 -20.32 -2.87 -24.36
N PRO A 330 -20.71 -3.26 -25.59
CA PRO A 330 -21.60 -2.42 -26.36
C PRO A 330 -22.85 -2.19 -25.50
N MET A 331 -23.42 -0.99 -25.54
CA MET A 331 -24.72 -0.70 -24.96
C MET A 331 -25.82 -1.50 -25.69
N ALA A 332 -25.78 -2.82 -25.57
CA ALA A 332 -26.76 -3.74 -26.12
C ALA A 332 -27.93 -3.82 -25.13
N HIS A 333 -28.74 -2.75 -25.11
CA HIS A 333 -30.18 -2.69 -24.84
C HIS A 333 -30.57 -1.30 -24.32
N ARG A 334 -30.75 -0.37 -25.27
CA ARG A 334 -31.70 0.74 -25.11
C ARG A 334 -32.58 0.85 -26.35
N GLY A 335 -33.05 -0.29 -26.83
CA GLY A 335 -33.93 -0.43 -27.97
C GLY A 335 -34.86 -1.58 -27.71
N LEU A 336 -35.94 -1.31 -26.95
CA LEU A 336 -37.21 -2.04 -26.93
C LEU A 336 -38.18 -1.24 -26.04
N ILE A 337 -38.44 0.02 -26.43
CA ILE A 337 -39.78 0.57 -26.21
C ILE A 337 -40.51 0.35 -27.52
N ARG A 338 -41.38 -0.64 -27.44
CA ARG A 338 -42.27 -1.18 -28.44
C ARG A 338 -43.25 -0.06 -28.86
N GLU A 339 -43.21 0.34 -30.12
CA GLU A 339 -44.43 0.80 -30.79
C GLU A 339 -45.48 -0.30 -30.61
N SER A 340 -46.67 0.04 -30.09
CA SER A 340 -47.99 -0.56 -30.40
C SER A 340 -48.99 -0.24 -29.29
N ALA A 341 -49.79 0.81 -29.49
CA ALA A 341 -51.19 1.00 -29.08
C ALA A 341 -51.46 2.52 -29.05
N GLY A 342 -52.29 3.12 -29.89
CA GLY A 342 -53.19 2.69 -30.96
C GLY A 342 -53.78 3.95 -31.60
#